data_AF-A0A4P5Y036-F1
#
_entry.id   AF-A0A4P5Y036-F1
#
_cell.length_a   1.000
_cell.length_b   1.000
_cell.length_c   1.000
_cell.angle_alpha   90.00
_cell.angle_beta   90.00
_cell.angle_gamma   90.00
#
_symmetry.space_group_name_H-M   'P 1'
#
loop_
_entity.id
_entity.type
_entity.pdbx_description
1 polymer ?
#
loop_
_entity_poly.entity_id
_entity_poly.type
_entity_poly.pdbx_seq_one_letter_code
_entity_poly.pdbx_strand_id
1 'polypeptide(L)'
;MVCDRGSDLTSKDLENAAFQLGIELDFTPPRTPNFKGTVESFFNSLNDQLLSSLPGRTFRSWERRAVYNPDERPLLPYATLVEIIHLHLIDVHSQQRHPAATKSRLEM
;
A
#
# COMPACT_ATOMS: atom_id res chain seq x y z
N MET A 1 1.26 9.66 14.18
CA MET A 1 1.45 8.81 12.99
C MET A 1 2.17 7.55 13.43
N VAL A 2 1.64 6.38 13.09
CA VAL A 2 2.25 5.09 13.46
C VAL A 2 3.10 4.58 12.29
N CYS A 3 4.38 4.31 12.54
CA CYS A 3 5.37 3.91 11.55
C CYS A 3 6.01 2.56 11.87
N ASP A 4 6.57 1.91 10.84
CA ASP A 4 7.55 0.85 11.09
C ASP A 4 8.93 1.43 11.44
N ARG A 5 9.86 0.54 11.78
CA ARG A 5 11.24 0.91 12.13
C ARG A 5 12.20 0.80 10.94
N GLY A 6 11.69 0.95 9.72
CA GLY A 6 12.53 1.04 8.53
C GLY A 6 13.46 2.26 8.63
N SER A 7 14.67 2.14 8.07
CA SER A 7 15.69 3.20 8.13
C SER A 7 15.13 4.56 7.70
N ASP A 8 14.32 4.55 6.65
CA ASP A 8 13.76 5.74 6.01
C ASP A 8 12.76 6.45 6.93
N LEU A 9 12.00 5.67 7.73
CA LEU A 9 11.02 6.18 8.69
C LEU A 9 11.64 6.55 10.04
N THR A 10 12.87 6.11 10.31
CA THR A 10 13.66 6.53 11.48
C THR A 10 14.66 7.65 11.16
N SER A 11 14.58 8.22 9.96
CA SER A 11 15.49 9.27 9.51
C SER A 11 15.26 10.59 10.24
N LYS A 12 16.34 11.38 10.40
CA LYS A 12 16.25 12.71 11.02
C LYS A 12 15.40 13.67 10.20
N ASP A 13 15.41 13.51 8.87
CA ASP A 13 14.61 14.34 7.97
C ASP A 13 13.12 14.14 8.21
N LEU A 14 12.67 12.89 8.38
CA LEU A 14 11.27 12.62 8.71
C LEU A 14 10.91 13.13 10.10
N GLU A 15 11.79 12.96 11.10
CA GLU A 15 11.57 13.47 12.46
C GLU A 15 11.41 15.01 12.46
N ASN A 16 12.28 15.72 11.73
CA ASN A 16 12.22 17.17 11.62
C ASN A 16 10.95 17.63 10.89
N ALA A 17 10.57 16.96 9.79
CA ALA A 17 9.34 17.28 9.07
C ALA A 17 8.10 17.02 9.92
N ALA A 18 8.05 15.89 10.64
CA ALA A 18 6.96 15.57 11.55
C ALA A 18 6.85 16.60 12.67
N PHE A 19 7.98 17.02 13.26
CA PHE A 19 8.01 18.08 14.27
C PHE A 19 7.46 19.40 13.73
N GLN A 20 7.88 19.82 12.53
CA GLN A 20 7.38 21.05 11.90
C GLN A 20 5.88 21.00 11.60
N LEU A 21 5.35 19.82 11.29
CA LEU A 21 3.93 19.60 11.02
C LEU A 21 3.10 19.31 12.28
N GLY A 22 3.72 19.28 13.47
CA GLY A 22 3.05 18.92 14.72
C GLY A 22 2.58 17.46 14.78
N ILE A 23 3.20 16.58 14.00
CA ILE A 23 2.90 15.16 13.93
C ILE A 23 3.76 14.41 14.95
N GLU A 24 3.13 13.71 15.88
CA GLU A 24 3.81 12.78 16.77
C GLU A 24 4.15 11.48 16.01
N LEU A 25 5.40 11.02 16.08
CA LEU A 25 5.84 9.75 15.49
C LEU A 25 5.82 8.64 16.54
N ASP A 26 5.03 7.60 16.29
CA ASP A 26 4.98 6.40 17.12
C ASP A 26 5.49 5.20 16.31
N PHE A 27 6.43 4.45 16.88
CA PHE A 27 7.10 3.35 16.19
C PHE A 27 6.64 2.01 16.75
N THR A 28 6.10 1.17 15.88
CA THR A 28 5.68 -0.18 16.29
C THR A 28 6.86 -0.99 16.84
N PRO A 29 6.65 -1.83 17.85
CA PRO A 29 7.70 -2.73 18.35
C PRO A 29 8.31 -3.59 17.23
N PRO A 30 9.57 -4.02 17.37
CA PRO A 30 10.18 -4.91 16.39
C PRO A 30 9.44 -6.25 16.35
N ARG A 31 9.26 -6.79 15.13
CA ARG A 31 8.64 -8.11 14.87
C ARG A 31 7.20 -8.26 15.36
N THR A 32 6.44 -7.17 15.45
CA THR A 32 5.02 -7.20 15.78
C THR A 32 4.15 -6.79 14.58
N PRO A 33 3.89 -7.70 13.61
CA PRO A 33 3.17 -7.38 12.37
C PRO A 33 1.73 -6.89 12.61
N ASN A 34 1.09 -7.37 13.67
CA ASN A 34 -0.33 -7.10 13.96
C ASN A 34 -0.67 -5.62 14.22
N PHE A 35 0.32 -4.75 14.50
CA PHE A 35 0.08 -3.33 14.76
C PHE A 35 -0.21 -2.51 13.49
N LYS A 36 -0.14 -3.13 12.30
CA LYS A 36 -0.44 -2.47 11.02
C LYS A 36 -1.53 -3.16 10.21
N GLY A 37 -2.46 -3.86 10.87
CA GLY A 37 -3.50 -4.65 10.21
C GLY A 37 -4.33 -3.86 9.19
N THR A 38 -4.63 -2.58 9.43
CA THR A 38 -5.36 -1.72 8.49
C THR A 38 -4.56 -1.44 7.21
N VAL A 39 -3.27 -1.14 7.34
CA VAL A 39 -2.38 -0.87 6.20
C VAL A 39 -2.14 -2.13 5.39
N GLU A 40 -1.91 -3.26 6.06
CA GLU A 40 -1.75 -4.56 5.40
C GLU A 40 -3.05 -5.00 4.69
N SER A 41 -4.21 -4.81 5.32
CA SER A 41 -5.52 -5.09 4.71
C SER A 41 -5.77 -4.23 3.47
N PHE A 42 -5.38 -2.95 3.50
CA PHE A 42 -5.43 -2.07 2.34
C PHE A 42 -4.56 -2.61 1.19
N PHE A 43 -3.29 -2.91 1.44
CA PHE A 43 -2.40 -3.42 0.39
C PHE A 43 -2.83 -4.79 -0.13
N ASN A 44 -3.38 -5.66 0.72
CA ASN A 44 -3.96 -6.92 0.26
C ASN A 44 -5.15 -6.65 -0.66
N SER A 45 -6.05 -5.75 -0.28
CA SER A 45 -7.20 -5.37 -1.11
C SER A 45 -6.77 -4.79 -2.45
N LEU A 46 -5.78 -3.88 -2.46
CA LEU A 46 -5.22 -3.29 -3.69
C LEU A 46 -4.58 -4.35 -4.59
N ASN A 47 -3.81 -5.27 -4.01
CA ASN A 47 -3.19 -6.36 -4.77
C ASN A 47 -4.25 -7.27 -5.40
N ASP A 48 -5.25 -7.67 -4.61
CA ASP A 48 -6.23 -8.65 -5.04
C ASP A 48 -7.24 -8.04 -6.04
N GLN A 49 -7.71 -6.81 -5.80
CA GLN A 49 -8.71 -6.14 -6.63
C GLN A 49 -8.13 -5.50 -7.90
N LEU A 50 -6.89 -5.00 -7.86
CA LEU A 50 -6.30 -4.22 -8.96
C LEU A 50 -5.07 -4.93 -9.56
N LEU A 51 -3.98 -5.02 -8.79
CA LEU A 51 -2.66 -5.38 -9.33
C LEU A 51 -2.61 -6.81 -9.87
N SER A 52 -3.46 -7.71 -9.34
CA SER A 52 -3.57 -9.09 -9.81
C SER A 52 -4.04 -9.22 -11.27
N SER A 53 -4.68 -8.19 -11.82
CA SER A 53 -5.18 -8.16 -13.20
C SER A 53 -4.24 -7.47 -14.19
N LEU A 54 -3.25 -6.73 -13.69
CA LEU A 54 -2.37 -5.90 -14.51
C LEU A 54 -1.20 -6.70 -15.11
N PRO A 55 -0.71 -6.31 -16.30
CA PRO A 55 0.52 -6.85 -16.85
C PRO A 55 1.73 -6.45 -16.00
N GLY A 56 2.77 -7.29 -15.99
CA GLY A 56 3.94 -7.10 -15.12
C GLY A 56 3.74 -7.51 -13.65
N ARG A 57 2.57 -8.04 -13.26
CA ARG A 57 2.31 -8.48 -11.89
C ARG A 57 3.30 -9.53 -11.40
N THR A 58 3.60 -9.49 -10.10
CA THR A 58 4.35 -10.55 -9.42
C THR A 58 3.41 -11.48 -8.65
N PHE A 59 3.89 -12.67 -8.29
CA PHE A 59 3.09 -13.67 -7.58
C PHE A 59 3.47 -13.76 -6.11
N ARG A 60 2.48 -14.02 -5.24
CA ARG A 60 2.73 -14.33 -3.82
C ARG A 60 3.56 -15.63 -3.67
N SER A 61 3.26 -16.64 -4.49
CA SER A 61 3.98 -17.92 -4.51
C SER A 61 5.43 -17.75 -4.98
N TRP A 62 6.38 -18.35 -4.26
CA TRP A 62 7.79 -18.31 -4.62
C TRP A 62 8.05 -19.15 -5.88
N GLU A 63 7.35 -20.28 -6.03
CA GLU A 63 7.45 -21.19 -7.18
C GLU A 63 7.10 -20.46 -8.46
N ARG A 64 5.98 -19.72 -8.46
CA ARG A 64 5.55 -18.93 -9.62
C ARG A 64 6.48 -17.78 -9.94
N ARG A 65 7.12 -17.17 -8.92
CA ARG A 65 8.13 -16.14 -9.13
C ARG A 65 9.41 -16.70 -9.75
N ALA A 66 9.84 -17.89 -9.33
CA ALA A 66 11.06 -18.52 -9.83
C ALA A 66 11.02 -18.80 -11.34
N VAL A 67 9.83 -19.05 -11.89
CA VAL A 67 9.62 -19.31 -13.33
C VAL A 67 9.09 -18.10 -14.10
N TYR A 68 8.99 -16.94 -13.45
CA TYR A 68 8.45 -15.72 -14.07
C TYR A 68 9.57 -14.85 -14.64
N ASN A 69 9.65 -14.77 -15.97
CA ASN A 69 10.50 -13.79 -16.65
C ASN A 69 9.69 -12.50 -16.94
N PRO A 70 9.96 -11.38 -16.24
CA PRO A 70 9.27 -10.11 -16.48
C PRO A 70 9.57 -9.49 -17.84
N ASP A 71 10.78 -9.70 -18.37
CA ASP A 71 11.23 -9.06 -19.63
C ASP A 71 10.57 -9.66 -20.86
N GLU A 72 10.07 -10.89 -20.75
CA GLU A 72 9.36 -11.60 -21.82
C GLU A 72 7.85 -11.28 -21.85
N ARG A 73 7.37 -10.42 -20.94
CA ARG A 73 5.94 -10.12 -20.79
C ARG A 73 5.68 -8.62 -20.98
N PRO A 74 4.44 -8.24 -21.35
CA PRO A 74 4.07 -6.84 -21.38
C PRO A 74 4.28 -6.19 -20.00
N LEU A 75 4.94 -5.04 -19.98
CA LEU A 75 5.12 -4.20 -18.80
C LEU A 75 4.31 -2.92 -18.94
N LEU A 76 3.95 -2.31 -17.81
CA LEU A 76 3.31 -1.00 -17.78
C LEU A 76 4.34 0.11 -17.68
N PRO A 77 4.18 1.22 -18.43
CA PRO A 77 4.88 2.46 -18.13
C PRO A 77 4.56 2.92 -16.71
N TYR A 78 5.54 3.50 -16.02
CA TYR A 78 5.37 4.00 -14.66
C TYR A 78 4.21 5.00 -14.55
N ALA A 79 4.10 5.93 -15.50
CA ALA A 79 3.02 6.93 -15.53
C ALA A 79 1.64 6.26 -15.59
N THR A 80 1.48 5.23 -16.42
CA THR A 80 0.23 4.46 -16.54
C THR A 80 -0.09 3.72 -15.25
N LEU A 81 0.91 3.14 -14.57
CA LEU A 81 0.71 2.50 -13.27
C LEU A 81 0.19 3.51 -12.23
N VAL A 82 0.78 4.70 -12.17
CA VAL A 82 0.36 5.77 -11.25
C VAL A 82 -1.07 6.22 -11.54
N GLU A 83 -1.41 6.41 -12.81
CA GLU A 83 -2.78 6.78 -13.22
C GLU A 83 -3.80 5.71 -12.82
N ILE A 84 -3.51 4.43 -13.09
CA ILE A 84 -4.39 3.31 -12.73
C ILE A 84 -4.59 3.24 -11.21
N ILE A 85 -3.52 3.38 -10.42
CA ILE A 85 -3.60 3.39 -8.96
C ILE A 85 -4.42 4.58 -8.46
N HIS A 86 -4.23 5.77 -9.05
CA HIS A 86 -4.96 6.97 -8.68
C HIS A 86 -6.47 6.80 -8.90
N LEU A 87 -6.88 6.37 -10.11
CA LEU A 87 -8.28 6.10 -10.43
C LEU A 87 -8.87 5.05 -9.49
N HIS A 88 -8.15 3.96 -9.23
CA HIS A 88 -8.64 2.93 -8.31
C HIS A 88 -8.81 3.45 -6.88
N LEU A 89 -7.89 4.27 -6.38
CA LEU A 89 -7.95 4.82 -5.03
C LEU A 89 -9.16 5.74 -4.84
N ILE A 90 -9.43 6.62 -5.82
CA ILE A 90 -10.51 7.59 -5.76
C ILE A 90 -11.85 6.94 -6.09
N ASP A 91 -11.95 6.28 -7.24
CA ASP A 91 -13.24 5.84 -7.78
C ASP A 91 -13.72 4.50 -7.20
N VAL A 92 -12.81 3.68 -6.67
CA VAL A 92 -13.16 2.35 -6.14
C VAL A 92 -12.95 2.29 -4.63
N HIS A 93 -11.72 2.51 -4.16
CA HIS A 93 -11.38 2.29 -2.74
C HIS A 93 -12.10 3.27 -1.80
N SER A 94 -12.16 4.55 -2.15
CA SER A 94 -12.77 5.59 -1.32
C SER A 94 -14.30 5.45 -1.25
N GLN A 95 -14.93 4.99 -2.34
CA GLN A 95 -16.38 4.77 -2.41
C GLN A 95 -16.80 3.41 -1.80
N GLN A 96 -15.89 2.44 -1.71
CA GLN A 96 -16.17 1.16 -1.07
C GLN A 96 -16.42 1.33 0.43
N ARG A 97 -17.58 0.82 0.87
CA ARG A 97 -17.94 0.70 2.28
C ARG A 97 -17.23 -0.49 2.91
N HIS A 98 -16.58 -0.28 4.06
CA HIS A 98 -16.07 -1.39 4.85
C HIS A 98 -17.24 -2.22 5.41
N PRO A 99 -17.19 -3.56 5.42
CA PRO A 99 -18.32 -4.41 5.87
C PRO A 99 -18.85 -4.06 7.27
N ALA A 100 -17.95 -3.61 8.16
CA ALA A 100 -18.30 -3.20 9.52
C ALA A 100 -18.63 -1.70 9.70
N ALA A 101 -18.50 -0.88 8.64
CA ALA A 101 -18.84 0.55 8.68
C ALA A 101 -20.27 0.77 8.16
N THR A 102 -20.88 1.93 8.41
CA THR A 102 -22.21 2.30 7.88
C THR A 102 -22.13 3.17 6.62
N LYS A 103 -21.06 3.96 6.50
CA LYS A 103 -20.78 4.89 5.39
C LYS A 103 -19.54 4.45 4.62
N SER A 104 -19.37 4.94 3.39
CA SER A 104 -18.13 4.79 2.64
C SER A 104 -17.00 5.65 3.23
N ARG A 105 -15.74 5.41 2.83
CA ARG A 105 -14.59 6.20 3.32
C ARG A 105 -14.65 7.67 2.90
N LEU A 106 -15.30 7.95 1.77
CA LEU A 106 -15.52 9.29 1.28
C LEU A 106 -16.57 10.07 2.10
N GLU A 107 -17.49 9.38 2.77
CA GLU A 107 -18.61 9.95 3.51
C GLU A 107 -18.40 10.00 5.03
N MET A 108 -17.26 9.49 5.51
CA MET A 108 -16.84 9.55 6.93
C MET A 108 -16.34 10.95 7.27
#